data_AF-Q9TVW9-F1
#
_entry.id   AF-Q9TVW9-F1
#
_cell.length_a   1.000
_cell.length_b   1.000
_cell.length_c   1.000
_cell.angle_alpha   90.00
_cell.angle_beta   90.00
_cell.angle_gamma   90.00
#
_symmetry.space_group_name_H-M   'P 1'
#
loop_
_entity.id
_entity.type
_entity.pdbx_description
1 polymer ?
#
loop_
_entity_poly.entity_id
_entity_poly.type
_entity_poly.pdbx_seq_one_letter_code
_entity_poly.pdbx_strand_id
1 'polypeptide(L)'
;DEEFDDSAADDTDDSEDGGGSEGGDEYVTKGEFVETDGKKKECSSHEACYDQREPQAWCRLSENQAWTDRGCFCEDKLHSCVIERTNNGKLEYSYCAPEAGWQCA
;
A
#
# COMPACT_ATOMS: atom_id res chain seq x y z
N ASP A 1 3.98 20.22 58.16
CA ASP A 1 4.74 20.48 56.93
C ASP A 1 4.40 19.33 56.01
N GLU A 2 3.29 19.49 55.32
CA GLU A 2 2.77 18.54 54.34
C GLU A 2 3.05 19.18 52.98
N GLU A 3 3.59 18.41 52.05
CA GLU A 3 3.34 18.44 50.60
C GLU A 3 4.24 17.34 49.98
N PHE A 4 3.69 16.15 49.78
CA PHE A 4 4.29 15.08 48.96
C PHE A 4 3.50 15.05 47.65
N ASP A 5 4.10 15.57 46.58
CA ASP A 5 3.50 15.62 45.25
C ASP A 5 4.06 14.49 44.36
N ASP A 6 3.09 13.76 43.80
CA ASP A 6 3.13 12.67 42.82
C ASP A 6 3.72 13.20 41.49
N SER A 7 4.44 12.47 40.64
CA SER A 7 3.82 11.59 39.64
C SER A 7 4.87 11.12 38.63
N ALA A 8 4.81 9.84 38.30
CA ALA A 8 5.00 9.17 37.00
C ALA A 8 6.12 9.60 36.04
N ALA A 9 7.04 8.66 35.82
CA ALA A 9 7.83 8.53 34.61
C ALA A 9 6.95 8.18 33.41
N ASP A 10 7.20 8.79 32.25
CA ASP A 10 6.92 8.19 30.95
C ASP A 10 8.04 8.60 29.99
N ASP A 11 8.92 7.63 29.74
CA ASP A 11 9.88 7.61 28.63
C ASP A 11 9.11 7.37 27.34
N THR A 12 9.09 8.33 26.41
CA THR A 12 8.89 8.05 24.99
C THR A 12 9.85 8.89 24.15
N ASP A 13 10.97 8.24 23.86
CA ASP A 13 11.90 8.53 22.77
C ASP A 13 11.33 8.03 21.43
N ASP A 14 11.89 8.58 20.36
CA ASP A 14 11.96 8.02 18.99
C ASP A 14 11.05 8.63 17.90
N SER A 15 11.69 9.58 17.20
CA SER A 15 11.83 9.64 15.74
C SER A 15 10.62 10.02 14.87
N GLU A 16 10.39 11.33 14.74
CA GLU A 16 9.89 11.87 13.47
C GLU A 16 11.05 11.91 12.45
N ASP A 17 11.36 10.75 11.87
CA ASP A 17 12.22 10.66 10.69
C ASP A 17 11.47 11.27 9.49
N GLY A 18 11.65 12.58 9.33
CA GLY A 18 11.34 13.30 8.11
C GLY A 18 12.29 12.86 6.99
N GLY A 19 12.15 11.62 6.54
CA GLY A 19 12.86 11.05 5.42
C GLY A 19 12.37 11.66 4.12
N GLY A 20 13.11 12.65 3.62
CA GLY A 20 12.93 13.18 2.27
C GLY A 20 13.13 12.08 1.22
N SER A 21 12.22 12.02 0.24
CA SER A 21 12.45 11.27 -0.98
C SER A 21 12.54 12.25 -2.15
N GLU A 22 13.74 12.77 -2.35
CA GLU A 22 14.12 13.46 -3.58
C GLU A 22 14.46 12.41 -4.65
N GLY A 23 13.63 12.30 -5.69
CA GLY A 23 14.10 12.00 -7.03
C GLY A 23 13.69 10.65 -7.65
N GLY A 24 13.02 10.77 -8.79
CA GLY A 24 12.98 9.73 -9.84
C GLY A 24 11.61 9.08 -9.98
N ASP A 25 10.84 9.52 -10.98
CA ASP A 25 9.61 8.88 -11.47
C ASP A 25 8.72 8.22 -10.39
N GLU A 26 7.94 9.09 -9.73
CA GLU A 26 6.84 8.79 -8.82
C GLU A 26 6.17 7.42 -9.09
N TYR A 27 6.02 6.59 -8.04
CA TYR A 27 5.23 5.36 -8.06
C TYR A 27 3.74 5.70 -8.15
N VAL A 28 3.37 6.51 -9.14
CA VAL A 28 2.02 6.98 -9.33
C VAL A 28 1.35 6.14 -10.37
N THR A 29 0.22 5.56 -9.95
CA THR A 29 -0.66 4.82 -10.84
C THR A 29 -1.16 5.74 -11.94
N LYS A 30 -1.11 5.27 -13.18
CA LYS A 30 -1.60 6.03 -14.35
C LYS A 30 -2.92 5.47 -14.92
N GLY A 31 -3.42 4.40 -14.31
CA GLY A 31 -4.61 3.69 -14.76
C GLY A 31 -5.93 4.27 -14.24
N GLU A 32 -7.03 3.66 -14.66
CA GLU A 32 -8.35 3.85 -14.08
C GLU A 32 -8.50 3.02 -12.80
N PHE A 33 -9.10 3.60 -11.75
CA PHE A 33 -9.38 2.84 -10.53
C PHE A 33 -10.52 1.85 -10.76
N VAL A 34 -10.29 0.59 -10.40
CA VAL A 34 -11.31 -0.47 -10.43
C VAL A 34 -11.54 -0.96 -9.01
N GLU A 35 -12.80 -0.94 -8.59
CA GLU A 35 -13.21 -1.48 -7.29
C GLU A 35 -13.09 -3.01 -7.27
N THR A 36 -12.44 -3.55 -6.25
CA THR A 36 -12.21 -4.99 -6.03
C THR A 36 -12.37 -5.34 -4.54
N ASP A 37 -11.95 -6.53 -4.14
CA ASP A 37 -11.81 -6.93 -2.74
C ASP A 37 -10.58 -6.36 -2.01
N GLY A 38 -9.71 -5.66 -2.75
CA GLY A 38 -8.58 -4.93 -2.18
C GLY A 38 -9.03 -3.84 -1.21
N LYS A 39 -8.24 -3.60 -0.18
CA LYS A 39 -8.53 -2.59 0.84
C LYS A 39 -7.44 -1.54 0.86
N LYS A 40 -7.86 -0.27 0.99
CA LYS A 40 -6.92 0.83 1.19
C LYS A 40 -6.08 0.54 2.44
N LYS A 41 -4.78 0.34 2.22
CA LYS A 41 -3.76 0.23 3.27
C LYS A 41 -2.80 1.39 3.08
N GLU A 42 -2.65 2.20 4.12
CA GLU A 42 -1.70 3.32 4.08
C GLU A 42 -0.27 2.80 4.03
N CYS A 43 0.57 3.48 3.26
CA CYS A 43 1.98 3.17 3.11
C CYS A 43 2.80 4.46 2.99
N SER A 44 3.99 4.44 3.57
CA SER A 44 5.01 5.48 3.42
C SER A 44 6.17 5.06 2.52
N SER A 45 6.34 3.74 2.34
CA SER A 45 7.38 3.15 1.50
C SER A 45 6.86 1.88 0.82
N HIS A 46 7.50 1.46 -0.27
CA HIS A 46 7.16 0.23 -1.00
C HIS A 46 7.22 -1.01 -0.09
N GLU A 47 8.15 -1.05 0.86
CA GLU A 47 8.30 -2.18 1.80
C GLU A 47 7.03 -2.41 2.64
N ALA A 48 6.26 -1.35 2.93
CA ALA A 48 4.99 -1.46 3.65
C ALA A 48 3.91 -2.25 2.89
N CYS A 49 4.12 -2.50 1.59
CA CYS A 49 3.21 -3.26 0.73
C CYS A 49 3.66 -4.71 0.46
N TYR A 50 4.81 -5.16 1.01
CA TYR A 50 5.32 -6.52 0.78
C TYR A 50 4.46 -7.63 1.37
N ASP A 51 3.67 -7.33 2.40
CA ASP A 51 2.67 -8.21 2.99
C ASP A 51 1.31 -8.16 2.27
N GLN A 52 1.22 -7.42 1.17
CA GLN A 52 0.03 -7.33 0.34
C GLN A 52 0.20 -8.17 -0.92
N ARG A 53 -0.94 -8.62 -1.43
CA ARG A 53 -1.08 -9.39 -2.67
C ARG A 53 -2.08 -8.68 -3.57
N GLU A 54 -2.12 -9.07 -4.83
CA GLU A 54 -3.16 -8.62 -5.74
C GLU A 54 -4.57 -8.89 -5.16
N PRO A 55 -5.59 -8.09 -5.47
CA PRO A 55 -6.94 -8.43 -5.06
C PRO A 55 -7.35 -9.80 -5.63
N GLN A 56 -8.14 -10.57 -4.89
CA GLN A 56 -8.63 -11.89 -5.29
C GLN A 56 -9.32 -11.87 -6.65
N ALA A 57 -10.08 -10.80 -6.92
CA ALA A 57 -10.74 -10.58 -8.21
C ALA A 57 -9.74 -10.54 -9.40
N TRP A 58 -8.47 -10.27 -9.14
CA TRP A 58 -7.43 -10.17 -10.16
C TRP A 58 -6.47 -11.36 -10.16
N CYS A 59 -6.59 -12.30 -9.20
CA CYS A 59 -5.66 -13.42 -9.12
C CYS A 59 -5.61 -14.27 -10.40
N ARG A 60 -6.77 -14.45 -11.04
CA ARG A 60 -6.88 -15.06 -12.37
C ARG A 60 -7.26 -14.00 -13.38
N LEU A 61 -6.28 -13.55 -14.15
CA LEU A 61 -6.51 -12.63 -15.25
C LEU A 61 -7.34 -13.29 -16.36
N SER A 62 -8.24 -12.50 -16.96
CA SER A 62 -8.97 -12.88 -18.16
C SER A 62 -8.08 -12.84 -19.41
N GLU A 63 -8.52 -13.43 -20.53
CA GLU A 63 -7.74 -13.54 -21.78
C GLU A 63 -7.20 -12.20 -22.31
N ASN A 64 -7.89 -11.09 -22.05
CA ASN A 64 -7.50 -9.74 -22.48
C ASN A 64 -6.80 -8.91 -21.38
N GLN A 65 -6.41 -9.56 -20.29
CA GLN A 65 -5.76 -8.91 -19.15
C GLN A 65 -4.33 -9.41 -18.99
N ALA A 66 -3.45 -8.49 -18.60
CA ALA A 66 -2.04 -8.79 -18.34
C ALA A 66 -1.58 -8.05 -17.09
N TRP A 67 -0.72 -8.68 -16.30
CA TRP A 67 -0.01 -8.00 -15.22
C TRP A 67 0.94 -6.96 -15.80
N THR A 68 1.11 -5.86 -15.07
CA THR A 68 2.26 -4.99 -15.34
C THR A 68 3.53 -5.62 -14.76
N ASP A 69 4.69 -5.04 -15.03
CA ASP A 69 5.97 -5.49 -14.46
C ASP A 69 6.09 -5.18 -12.94
N ARG A 70 5.03 -4.66 -12.31
CA ARG A 70 5.00 -4.24 -10.91
C ARG A 70 3.96 -5.07 -10.16
N GLY A 71 4.36 -5.57 -8.99
CA GLY A 71 3.43 -6.13 -8.01
C GLY A 71 2.70 -5.03 -7.23
N CYS A 72 2.26 -5.34 -6.02
CA CYS A 72 1.79 -4.33 -5.09
C CYS A 72 2.90 -3.35 -4.74
N PHE A 73 2.66 -2.06 -4.98
CA PHE A 73 3.58 -0.98 -4.65
C PHE A 73 2.89 0.12 -3.87
N CYS A 74 3.68 0.92 -3.15
CA CYS A 74 3.17 2.08 -2.45
C CYS A 74 2.97 3.23 -3.44
N GLU A 75 1.74 3.70 -3.59
CA GLU A 75 1.42 4.83 -4.44
C GLU A 75 1.69 6.14 -3.70
N ASP A 76 2.58 6.97 -4.23
CA ASP A 76 3.08 8.17 -3.55
C ASP A 76 1.99 9.25 -3.34
N LYS A 77 0.98 9.38 -4.22
CA LYS A 77 -0.07 10.40 -4.09
C LYS A 77 -1.22 9.99 -3.17
N LEU A 78 -1.60 8.73 -3.22
CA LEU A 78 -2.66 8.12 -2.41
C LEU A 78 -2.10 7.65 -1.06
N HIS A 79 -0.78 7.57 -0.92
CA HIS A 79 -0.06 6.93 0.19
C HIS A 79 -0.66 5.57 0.49
N SER A 80 -0.92 4.76 -0.54
CA SER A 80 -1.65 3.50 -0.41
C SER A 80 -1.08 2.38 -1.26
N CYS A 81 -1.16 1.15 -0.74
CA CYS A 81 -0.76 -0.03 -1.49
C CYS A 81 -1.73 -0.33 -2.64
N VAL A 82 -1.23 -0.27 -3.86
CA VAL A 82 -2.00 -0.50 -5.09
C VAL A 82 -1.25 -1.43 -6.02
N ILE A 83 -1.96 -1.99 -6.97
CA ILE A 83 -1.41 -2.82 -8.03
C ILE A 83 -2.02 -2.41 -9.36
N GLU A 84 -1.22 -2.51 -10.43
CA GLU A 84 -1.63 -2.17 -11.79
C GLU A 84 -1.71 -3.41 -12.68
N ARG A 85 -2.72 -3.44 -13.55
CA ARG A 85 -2.85 -4.40 -14.64
C ARG A 85 -3.25 -3.69 -15.93
N THR A 86 -3.03 -4.36 -17.05
CA THR A 86 -3.62 -3.94 -18.33
C THR A 86 -4.89 -4.74 -18.59
N ASN A 87 -5.95 -4.10 -19.06
CA ASN A 87 -7.20 -4.71 -19.50
C ASN A 87 -7.60 -4.13 -20.87
N ASN A 88 -7.62 -4.96 -21.91
CA ASN A 88 -7.87 -4.55 -23.30
C ASN A 88 -6.98 -3.35 -23.74
N GLY A 89 -5.71 -3.35 -23.32
CA GLY A 89 -4.76 -2.27 -23.64
C GLY A 89 -4.91 -0.99 -22.81
N LYS A 90 -5.82 -0.96 -21.83
CA LYS A 90 -5.97 0.14 -20.88
C LYS A 90 -5.34 -0.23 -19.54
N LEU A 91 -4.68 0.74 -18.91
CA LEU A 91 -4.12 0.55 -17.57
C LEU A 91 -5.24 0.71 -16.53
N GLU A 92 -5.35 -0.26 -15.63
CA GLU A 92 -6.27 -0.27 -14.49
C GLU A 92 -5.44 -0.43 -13.22
N TYR A 93 -5.85 0.21 -12.13
CA TYR A 93 -5.28 -0.02 -10.81
C TYR A 93 -6.36 -0.31 -9.78
N SER A 94 -5.98 -1.03 -8.73
CA SER A 94 -6.85 -1.29 -7.59
C SER A 94 -6.01 -1.35 -6.32
N TYR A 95 -6.68 -1.33 -5.17
CA TYR A 95 -6.01 -1.57 -3.90
C TYR A 95 -5.54 -3.02 -3.81
N CYS A 96 -4.45 -3.23 -3.08
CA CYS A 96 -4.01 -4.57 -2.76
C CYS A 96 -4.86 -5.20 -1.65
N ALA A 97 -4.80 -6.52 -1.55
CA ALA A 97 -5.41 -7.29 -0.49
C ALA A 97 -4.34 -7.81 0.48
N PRO A 98 -4.64 -7.96 1.78
CA PRO A 98 -3.68 -8.53 2.73
C PRO A 98 -3.35 -9.97 2.36
N GLU A 99 -2.07 -10.37 2.49
CA GLU A 99 -1.63 -11.76 2.30
C GLU A 99 -2.32 -12.73 3.27
N ALA A 100 -2.66 -12.27 4.47
CA ALA A 100 -3.33 -13.07 5.48
C ALA A 100 -4.68 -13.58 4.95
N GLY A 101 -4.77 -14.90 4.73
CA GLY A 101 -5.96 -15.54 4.18
C GLY A 101 -6.13 -15.36 2.67
N TRP A 102 -5.12 -14.87 1.97
CA TRP A 102 -5.11 -14.75 0.53
C TRP A 102 -4.93 -16.12 -0.13
N GLN A 103 -5.86 -16.50 -1.02
CA GLN A 103 -5.83 -17.78 -1.71
C GLN A 103 -6.31 -17.64 -3.15
N CYS A 104 -5.44 -17.92 -4.12
CA CYS A 104 -5.83 -18.00 -5.52
C CYS A 104 -6.53 -19.35 -5.83
N ALA A 105 -7.80 -19.46 -5.45
CA ALA A 105 -8.57 -20.70 -5.59
C ALA A 105 -9.25 -20.86 -6.96
#